data_AF-D6GQB1-F1
#
_entry.id   AF-D6GQB1-F1
#
_cell.length_a   1.000
_cell.length_b   1.000
_cell.length_c   1.000
_cell.angle_alpha   90.00
_cell.angle_beta   90.00
_cell.angle_gamma   90.00
#
_symmetry.space_group_name_H-M   'P 1'
#
loop_
_entity.id
_entity.type
_entity.pdbx_description
1 polymer ?
#
loop_
_entity_poly.entity_id
_entity_poly.type
_entity_poly.pdbx_seq_one_letter_code
_entity_poly.pdbx_strand_id
1 'polypeptide(L)'
;MKRYEFIAITSKNDVIMGLSCVTVFGFSMLLFQLGLFYSGLDKTLKSHPVLLLLFIFLLLAVANVLFQKIKEKLVKHYSVELEETKIKIFENGNEMVQGQISGCYTKDNSSMSVKSLRADFYVDDEKISFRVRPKTYKTIQGSTSGNLFGTGSLSDIEELASLCKDIKGVVGEGEDE
;
A
#
# COMPACT_ATOMS: atom_id res chain seq x y z
N MET A 1 18.16 -15.31 17.74
CA MET A 1 17.05 -15.23 16.76
C MET A 1 16.22 -13.99 17.07
N LYS A 2 16.11 -13.05 16.11
CA LYS A 2 15.27 -11.86 16.24
C LYS A 2 14.01 -12.05 15.39
N ARG A 3 12.87 -11.56 15.90
CA ARG A 3 11.58 -11.65 15.21
C ARG A 3 10.98 -10.27 15.05
N TYR A 4 10.45 -10.00 13.87
CA TYR A 4 9.86 -8.74 13.47
C TYR A 4 8.45 -8.98 12.95
N GLU A 5 7.52 -8.10 13.29
CA GLU A 5 6.14 -8.16 12.82
C GLU A 5 5.72 -6.80 12.29
N PHE A 6 5.21 -6.78 11.06
CA PHE A 6 4.78 -5.54 10.42
C PHE A 6 3.69 -5.78 9.38
N ILE A 7 2.86 -4.77 9.17
CA ILE A 7 1.87 -4.74 8.11
C ILE A 7 2.45 -4.01 6.89
N ALA A 8 2.52 -4.70 5.76
CA ALA A 8 3.03 -4.14 4.52
C ALA A 8 2.23 -4.58 3.29
N ILE A 9 2.56 -3.94 2.17
CA ILE A 9 2.17 -4.42 0.84
C ILE A 9 3.45 -4.79 0.07
N THR A 10 3.41 -5.88 -0.70
CA THR A 10 4.52 -6.20 -1.63
C THR A 10 4.47 -5.28 -2.84
N SER A 11 5.60 -5.08 -3.52
CA SER A 11 5.63 -4.24 -4.73
C SER A 11 4.70 -4.74 -5.83
N LYS A 12 4.49 -6.06 -5.95
CA LYS A 12 3.51 -6.64 -6.89
C LYS A 12 2.09 -6.21 -6.52
N ASN A 13 1.71 -6.35 -5.26
CA ASN A 13 0.40 -5.95 -4.76
C ASN A 13 0.18 -4.43 -4.79
N ASP A 14 1.26 -3.64 -4.65
CA ASP A 14 1.19 -2.18 -4.72
C ASP A 14 0.81 -1.67 -6.13
N VAL A 15 1.33 -2.31 -7.18
CA VAL A 15 0.92 -2.04 -8.57
C VAL A 15 -0.55 -2.39 -8.77
N ILE A 16 -1.00 -3.53 -8.24
CA ILE A 16 -2.42 -3.94 -8.28
C ILE A 16 -3.30 -2.93 -7.53
N MET A 17 -2.84 -2.41 -6.39
CA MET A 17 -3.56 -1.37 -5.65
C MET A 17 -3.69 -0.07 -6.48
N GLY A 18 -2.62 0.37 -7.13
CA GLY A 18 -2.66 1.53 -8.03
C GLY A 18 -3.64 1.35 -9.19
N LEU A 19 -3.55 0.22 -9.89
CA LEU A 19 -4.42 -0.10 -11.02
C LEU A 19 -5.89 -0.25 -10.61
N SER A 20 -6.15 -0.89 -9.47
CA SER A 20 -7.51 -1.06 -8.95
C SER A 20 -8.16 0.27 -8.57
N CYS A 21 -7.41 1.26 -8.10
CA CYS A 21 -7.93 2.61 -7.89
C CYS A 21 -8.47 3.20 -9.20
N VAL A 22 -7.64 3.26 -10.25
CA VAL A 22 -8.04 3.81 -11.55
C VAL A 22 -9.22 3.04 -12.13
N THR A 23 -9.20 1.71 -11.99
CA THR A 23 -10.26 0.83 -12.49
C THR A 23 -11.56 1.11 -11.76
N VAL A 24 -11.59 1.06 -10.43
CA VAL A 24 -12.82 1.22 -9.65
C VAL A 24 -13.44 2.59 -9.88
N PHE A 25 -12.68 3.67 -9.81
CA PHE A 25 -13.23 5.02 -10.00
C PHE A 25 -13.56 5.31 -11.47
N GLY A 26 -12.67 4.93 -12.39
CA GLY A 26 -12.83 5.17 -13.83
C GLY A 26 -14.00 4.39 -14.43
N PHE A 27 -14.11 3.09 -14.15
CA PHE A 27 -15.25 2.29 -14.61
C PHE A 27 -16.56 2.72 -13.96
N SER A 28 -16.54 3.13 -12.68
CA SER A 28 -17.76 3.65 -12.04
C SER A 28 -18.30 4.89 -12.75
N MET A 29 -17.42 5.82 -13.13
CA MET A 29 -17.80 6.99 -13.93
C MET A 29 -18.29 6.62 -15.33
N LEU A 30 -17.58 5.70 -16.00
CA LEU A 30 -17.94 5.28 -17.35
C LEU A 30 -19.30 4.57 -17.40
N LEU A 31 -19.56 3.64 -16.47
CA LEU A 31 -20.84 2.95 -16.33
C LEU A 31 -21.98 3.92 -16.04
N PHE A 32 -21.74 4.91 -15.17
CA PHE A 32 -22.72 5.95 -14.90
C PHE A 32 -23.04 6.77 -16.16
N GLN A 33 -22.04 7.21 -16.91
CA GLN A 33 -22.24 7.94 -18.16
C GLN A 33 -23.00 7.12 -19.20
N LEU A 34 -22.67 5.84 -19.35
CA LEU A 34 -23.43 4.93 -20.22
C LEU A 34 -24.88 4.79 -19.75
N GLY A 35 -25.10 4.60 -18.45
CA GLY A 35 -26.44 4.50 -17.87
C GLY A 35 -27.28 5.74 -18.14
N LEU A 36 -26.72 6.93 -18.00
CA LEU A 36 -27.39 8.19 -18.33
C LEU A 36 -27.75 8.30 -19.82
N PHE A 37 -26.80 7.92 -20.69
CA PHE A 37 -26.99 7.95 -22.13
C PHE A 37 -28.13 7.03 -22.58
N TYR A 38 -28.11 5.77 -22.15
CA TYR A 38 -29.12 4.79 -22.54
C TYR A 38 -30.49 5.03 -21.91
N SER A 39 -30.54 5.62 -20.71
CA SER A 39 -31.82 5.91 -20.05
C SER A 39 -32.51 7.18 -20.57
N GLY A 40 -31.83 7.99 -21.41
CA GLY A 40 -32.33 9.29 -21.86
C GLY A 40 -32.46 10.35 -20.76
N LEU A 41 -31.98 10.05 -19.55
CA LEU A 41 -32.06 10.91 -18.35
C LEU A 41 -31.00 12.03 -18.34
N ASP A 42 -30.12 12.05 -19.35
CA ASP A 42 -29.08 13.07 -19.52
C ASP A 42 -29.63 14.49 -19.41
N LYS A 43 -30.73 14.80 -20.12
CA LYS A 43 -31.34 16.13 -20.14
C LYS A 43 -31.94 16.51 -18.78
N THR A 44 -32.59 15.54 -18.13
CA THR A 44 -33.27 15.73 -16.83
C THR A 44 -32.25 15.96 -15.71
N LEU A 45 -31.18 15.17 -15.65
CA LEU A 45 -30.14 15.32 -14.64
C LEU A 45 -29.30 16.58 -14.85
N LYS A 46 -29.02 16.98 -16.11
CA LYS A 46 -28.36 18.25 -16.40
C LYS A 46 -29.21 19.47 -16.01
N SER A 47 -30.53 19.36 -16.07
CA SER A 47 -31.44 20.43 -15.64
C SER A 47 -31.47 20.61 -14.12
N HIS A 48 -30.99 19.64 -13.35
CA HIS A 48 -30.98 19.67 -11.88
C HIS A 48 -29.56 19.43 -11.34
N PRO A 49 -28.70 20.47 -11.32
CA PRO A 49 -27.28 20.33 -11.00
C PRO A 49 -27.01 19.80 -9.59
N VAL A 50 -27.86 20.13 -8.61
CA VAL A 50 -27.75 19.61 -7.24
C VAL A 50 -27.98 18.10 -7.19
N LEU A 51 -28.97 17.61 -7.94
CA LEU A 51 -29.30 16.19 -8.00
C LEU A 51 -28.17 15.40 -8.68
N LEU A 52 -27.60 15.93 -9.76
CA LEU A 52 -26.41 15.37 -10.42
C LEU A 52 -25.21 15.29 -9.47
N LEU A 53 -24.98 16.33 -8.68
CA LEU A 53 -23.89 16.39 -7.71
C LEU A 53 -24.06 15.35 -6.57
N LEU A 54 -25.29 15.14 -6.09
CA LEU A 54 -25.60 14.06 -5.14
C LEU A 54 -25.30 12.66 -5.71
N PHE A 55 -25.66 12.40 -6.98
CA PHE A 55 -25.33 11.13 -7.63
C PHE A 55 -23.83 10.91 -7.76
N ILE A 56 -23.06 11.95 -8.10
CA ILE A 56 -21.60 11.87 -8.15
C ILE A 56 -21.02 11.53 -6.77
N PHE A 57 -21.48 12.18 -5.70
CA PHE A 57 -21.03 11.85 -4.35
C PHE A 57 -21.38 10.41 -3.95
N LEU A 58 -22.57 9.94 -4.30
CA LEU A 58 -22.98 8.56 -4.04
C LEU A 58 -22.08 7.56 -4.78
N LEU A 59 -21.78 7.81 -6.05
CA LEU A 59 -20.86 6.98 -6.84
C LEU A 59 -19.45 6.96 -6.27
N LEU A 60 -18.92 8.12 -5.88
CA LEU A 60 -17.61 8.23 -5.24
C LEU A 60 -17.58 7.48 -3.92
N ALA A 61 -18.65 7.54 -3.12
CA ALA A 61 -18.75 6.80 -1.86
C ALA A 61 -18.75 5.28 -2.09
N VAL A 62 -19.54 4.79 -3.05
CA VAL A 62 -19.58 3.35 -3.41
C VAL A 62 -18.23 2.89 -3.96
N ALA A 63 -17.62 3.66 -4.86
CA ALA A 63 -16.30 3.37 -5.40
C ALA A 63 -15.22 3.33 -4.30
N ASN A 64 -15.25 4.27 -3.36
CA ASN A 64 -14.32 4.27 -2.23
C ASN A 64 -14.50 3.02 -1.36
N VAL A 65 -15.72 2.61 -1.04
CA VAL A 65 -15.98 1.37 -0.27
C VAL A 65 -15.43 0.14 -1.00
N LEU A 66 -15.64 0.03 -2.31
CA LEU A 66 -15.09 -1.06 -3.12
C LEU A 66 -13.56 -1.05 -3.10
N PHE A 67 -12.95 0.12 -3.25
CA PHE A 67 -11.50 0.27 -3.20
C PHE A 67 -10.92 -0.13 -1.84
N GLN A 68 -11.54 0.26 -0.73
CA GLN A 68 -11.10 -0.16 0.61
C GLN A 68 -11.11 -1.68 0.76
N LYS A 69 -12.16 -2.37 0.27
CA LYS A 69 -12.23 -3.84 0.29
C LYS A 69 -11.13 -4.51 -0.51
N ILE A 70 -10.76 -3.95 -1.67
CA ILE A 70 -9.65 -4.47 -2.46
C ILE A 70 -8.34 -4.26 -1.71
N LYS A 71 -8.13 -3.06 -1.15
CA LYS A 71 -6.93 -2.74 -0.37
C LYS A 71 -6.74 -3.68 0.82
N GLU A 72 -7.79 -3.96 1.59
CA GLU A 72 -7.74 -4.90 2.71
C GLU A 72 -7.28 -6.32 2.30
N LYS A 73 -7.61 -6.75 1.09
CA LYS A 73 -7.15 -8.05 0.57
C LYS A 73 -5.68 -8.05 0.15
N LEU A 74 -5.15 -6.91 -0.27
CA LEU A 74 -3.79 -6.74 -0.78
C LEU A 74 -2.76 -6.51 0.33
N VAL A 75 -3.18 -5.85 1.41
CA VAL A 75 -2.36 -5.61 2.60
C VAL A 75 -2.30 -6.89 3.42
N LYS A 76 -1.08 -7.26 3.84
CA LYS A 76 -0.81 -8.52 4.54
C LYS A 76 0.00 -8.27 5.79
N HIS A 77 -0.14 -9.19 6.75
CA HIS A 77 0.68 -9.23 7.93
C HIS A 77 1.93 -10.08 7.65
N TYR A 78 3.10 -9.52 7.89
CA TYR A 78 4.37 -10.24 7.75
C TYR A 78 5.01 -10.48 9.10
N SER A 79 5.49 -11.71 9.28
CA SER A 79 6.39 -12.04 10.38
C SER A 79 7.72 -12.47 9.79
N VAL A 80 8.81 -11.86 10.24
CA VAL A 80 10.16 -12.13 9.74
C VAL A 80 11.02 -12.61 10.88
N GLU A 81 11.65 -13.76 10.69
CA GLU A 81 12.62 -14.33 11.61
C GLU A 81 14.01 -14.21 10.99
N LEU A 82 14.92 -13.56 11.73
CA LEU A 82 16.31 -13.35 11.32
C LEU A 82 17.24 -14.10 12.28
N GLU A 83 18.04 -14.99 11.71
CA GLU A 83 19.07 -15.77 12.41
C GLU A 83 20.39 -15.64 11.66
N GLU A 84 21.25 -14.74 12.13
CA GLU A 84 22.48 -14.35 11.44
C GLU A 84 22.16 -13.90 10.00
N THR A 85 22.56 -14.69 8.99
CA THR A 85 22.29 -14.43 7.58
C THR A 85 21.10 -15.21 7.04
N LYS A 86 20.43 -16.04 7.84
CA LYS A 86 19.24 -16.78 7.43
C LYS A 86 17.99 -15.97 7.75
N ILE A 87 17.13 -15.82 6.76
CA ILE A 87 15.85 -15.13 6.90
C ILE A 87 14.70 -16.09 6.57
N LYS A 88 13.64 -16.03 7.38
CA LYS A 88 12.35 -16.65 7.10
C LYS A 88 11.28 -15.58 7.11
N ILE A 89 10.46 -15.53 6.07
CA ILE A 89 9.39 -14.57 5.89
C ILE A 89 8.08 -15.33 5.82
N PHE A 90 7.16 -14.99 6.71
CA PHE A 90 5.80 -15.54 6.76
C PHE A 90 4.79 -14.49 6.31
N GLU A 91 3.92 -14.82 5.36
CA GLU A 91 2.77 -14.01 4.94
C GLU A 91 1.50 -14.56 5.59
N ASN A 92 0.85 -13.77 6.44
CA ASN A 92 -0.35 -14.17 7.19
C ASN A 92 -0.21 -15.52 7.92
N GLY A 93 1.00 -15.84 8.39
CA GLY A 93 1.33 -17.09 9.09
C GLY A 93 1.74 -18.26 8.20
N ASN A 94 1.67 -18.13 6.87
CA ASN A 94 2.19 -19.13 5.94
C ASN A 94 3.62 -18.77 5.55
N GLU A 95 4.52 -19.76 5.48
CA GLU A 95 5.87 -19.56 5.00
C GLU A 95 5.84 -19.09 3.53
N MET A 96 6.43 -17.92 3.27
CA MET A 96 6.48 -17.32 1.94
C MET A 96 7.85 -17.54 1.32
N VAL A 97 8.92 -17.25 2.09
CA VAL A 97 10.31 -17.37 1.65
C VAL A 97 11.18 -17.78 2.83
N GLN A 98 12.12 -18.68 2.56
CA GLN A 98 13.23 -19.02 3.46
C GLN A 98 14.52 -19.03 2.64
N GLY A 99 15.57 -18.38 3.14
CA GLY A 99 16.84 -18.33 2.42
C GLY A 99 17.95 -17.56 3.13
N GLN A 100 19.06 -17.32 2.44
CA GLN A 100 20.14 -16.49 2.91
C GLN A 100 19.97 -15.05 2.42
N ILE A 101 19.96 -14.10 3.35
CA ILE A 101 19.87 -12.68 3.02
C ILE A 101 21.24 -12.13 2.62
N SER A 102 21.29 -11.48 1.45
CA SER A 102 22.48 -10.81 0.92
C SER A 102 22.45 -9.29 1.08
N GLY A 103 21.29 -8.71 1.41
CA GLY A 103 21.20 -7.30 1.79
C GLY A 103 19.79 -6.76 1.95
N CYS A 104 19.69 -5.57 2.56
CA CYS A 104 18.48 -4.74 2.53
C CYS A 104 18.81 -3.32 2.01
N TYR A 105 18.07 -2.87 1.00
CA TYR A 105 18.04 -1.49 0.55
C TYR A 105 16.74 -0.81 0.97
N THR A 106 16.84 0.38 1.58
CA THR A 106 15.68 1.16 1.99
C THR A 106 15.61 2.48 1.23
N LYS A 107 14.44 2.78 0.67
CA LYS A 107 14.11 4.10 0.16
C LYS A 107 13.07 4.73 1.08
N ASP A 108 13.54 5.62 1.95
CA ASP A 108 12.67 6.47 2.76
C ASP A 108 12.28 7.70 1.95
N ASN A 109 10.97 7.93 1.78
CA ASN A 109 10.46 9.15 1.17
C ASN A 109 9.92 10.09 2.25
N SER A 110 10.66 10.27 3.33
CA SER A 110 10.32 11.21 4.42
C SER A 110 10.30 12.67 3.97
N SER A 111 10.88 12.99 2.80
CA SER A 111 10.79 14.31 2.16
C SER A 111 9.44 14.59 1.48
N MET A 112 8.58 13.59 1.29
CA MET A 112 7.22 13.78 0.81
C MET A 112 6.27 14.15 1.97
N SER A 113 5.15 14.80 1.65
CA SER A 113 4.12 15.19 2.62
C SER A 113 3.51 14.03 3.43
N VAL A 114 3.76 12.77 3.02
CA VAL A 114 3.32 11.56 3.71
C VAL A 114 4.50 10.60 3.82
N LYS A 115 4.94 10.31 5.05
CA LYS A 115 6.02 9.36 5.34
C LYS A 115 5.72 8.01 4.66
N SER A 116 6.69 7.43 3.98
CA SER A 116 6.57 6.08 3.43
C SER A 116 7.94 5.43 3.33
N LEU A 117 7.97 4.12 3.56
CA LEU A 117 9.19 3.32 3.48
C LEU A 117 9.00 2.22 2.44
N ARG A 118 9.96 2.14 1.51
CA ARG A 118 10.16 0.97 0.68
C ARG A 118 11.41 0.26 1.17
N ALA A 119 11.32 -1.05 1.36
CA ALA A 119 12.46 -1.89 1.70
C ALA A 119 12.55 -3.04 0.69
N ASP A 120 13.72 -3.21 0.10
CA ASP A 120 14.02 -4.23 -0.90
C ASP A 120 15.00 -5.22 -0.27
N PHE A 121 14.58 -6.47 -0.10
CA PHE A 121 15.39 -7.54 0.45
C PHE A 121 15.89 -8.41 -0.69
N TYR A 122 17.15 -8.85 -0.59
CA TYR A 122 17.75 -9.79 -1.53
C TYR A 122 17.98 -11.12 -0.79
N VAL A 123 17.29 -12.17 -1.19
CA VAL A 123 17.31 -13.50 -0.56
C VAL A 123 17.59 -14.53 -1.63
N ASP A 124 18.69 -15.29 -1.53
CA ASP A 124 19.10 -16.31 -2.51
C ASP A 124 18.94 -15.84 -3.98
N ASP A 125 19.40 -14.62 -4.28
CA ASP A 125 19.28 -13.91 -5.57
C ASP A 125 17.88 -13.40 -5.98
N GLU A 126 16.85 -13.64 -5.17
CA GLU A 126 15.51 -13.07 -5.38
C GLU A 126 15.32 -11.73 -4.66
N LYS A 127 14.68 -10.78 -5.35
CA LYS A 127 14.32 -9.47 -4.78
C LYS A 127 12.89 -9.45 -4.27
N ILE A 128 12.73 -9.20 -2.97
CA ILE A 128 11.43 -9.02 -2.32
C ILE A 128 11.30 -7.58 -1.86
N SER A 129 10.38 -6.83 -2.50
CA SER A 129 10.13 -5.44 -2.17
C SER A 129 8.88 -5.29 -1.31
N PHE A 130 9.04 -4.72 -0.12
CA PHE A 130 7.97 -4.30 0.78
C PHE A 130 7.77 -2.79 0.72
N ARG A 131 6.53 -2.37 0.91
CA ARG A 131 6.18 -0.95 1.03
C ARG A 131 5.19 -0.75 2.17
N VAL A 132 5.48 0.24 3.01
CA VAL A 132 4.62 0.63 4.12
C VAL A 132 4.30 2.11 3.99
N ARG A 133 3.00 2.42 4.05
CA ARG A 133 2.48 3.79 4.10
C ARG A 133 1.51 3.89 5.28
N PRO A 134 1.58 4.95 6.10
CA PRO A 134 0.72 5.08 7.25
C PRO A 134 -0.72 5.36 6.78
N LYS A 135 -1.69 4.70 7.40
CA LYS A 135 -3.14 4.91 7.17
C LYS A 135 -3.59 6.32 7.52
N THR A 136 -2.92 6.95 8.47
CA THR A 136 -3.17 8.32 8.89
C THR A 136 -1.88 9.11 8.91
N TYR A 137 -1.96 10.39 8.59
CA TYR A 137 -0.81 11.31 8.64
C TYR A 137 -1.26 12.66 9.20
N LYS A 138 -0.32 13.40 9.78
CA LYS A 138 -0.55 14.78 10.20
C LYS A 138 -0.37 15.70 9.01
N THR A 139 -1.35 16.56 8.76
CA THR A 139 -1.25 17.64 7.77
C THR A 139 -0.30 18.73 8.27
N ILE A 140 0.07 19.65 7.39
CA ILE A 140 0.88 20.83 7.74
C ILE A 140 0.18 21.67 8.82
N GLN A 141 -1.15 21.65 8.86
CA GLN A 141 -1.96 22.34 9.87
C GLN A 141 -2.08 21.56 11.20
N GLY A 142 -1.42 20.40 11.32
CA GLY A 142 -1.46 19.56 12.51
C GLY A 142 -2.69 18.66 12.64
N SER A 143 -3.67 18.76 11.73
CA SER A 143 -4.85 17.90 11.71
C SER A 143 -4.52 16.49 11.19
N THR A 144 -5.20 15.47 11.70
CA THR A 144 -5.04 14.08 11.23
C THR A 144 -5.89 13.87 9.98
N SER A 145 -5.26 13.40 8.90
CA SER A 145 -5.92 13.03 7.65
C SER A 145 -5.70 11.55 7.32
N GLY A 146 -6.63 10.98 6.55
CA GLY A 146 -6.55 9.60 6.06
C GLY A 146 -5.75 9.50 4.76
N ASN A 147 -4.92 8.48 4.64
CA ASN A 147 -4.22 8.13 3.42
C ASN A 147 -4.99 7.06 2.66
N LEU A 148 -5.49 7.39 1.46
CA LEU A 148 -6.22 6.45 0.61
C LEU A 148 -5.41 5.17 0.35
N PHE A 149 -4.11 5.32 0.11
CA PHE A 149 -3.14 4.25 -0.15
C PHE A 149 -2.36 3.80 1.10
N GLY A 150 -2.82 4.20 2.29
CA GLY A 150 -2.22 3.77 3.54
C GLY A 150 -2.41 2.28 3.77
N THR A 151 -1.31 1.57 4.01
CA THR A 151 -1.24 0.11 4.17
C THR A 151 -1.00 -0.30 5.61
N GLY A 152 -0.13 0.41 6.33
CA GLY A 152 0.24 0.12 7.73
C GLY A 152 0.14 1.35 8.63
N SER A 153 0.83 1.30 9.75
CA SER A 153 0.96 2.35 10.76
C SER A 153 2.38 2.93 10.76
N LEU A 154 2.64 3.91 11.63
CA LEU A 154 4.00 4.45 11.80
C LEU A 154 4.94 3.44 12.49
N SER A 155 4.42 2.61 13.40
CA SER A 155 5.20 1.55 14.03
C SER A 155 5.61 0.46 13.04
N ASP A 156 4.74 0.12 12.07
CA ASP A 156 5.10 -0.82 11.00
C ASP A 156 6.27 -0.30 10.15
N ILE A 157 6.37 1.02 9.97
CA ILE A 157 7.50 1.66 9.26
C ILE A 157 8.78 1.56 10.08
N GLU A 158 8.68 1.83 11.38
CA GLU A 158 9.82 1.77 12.31
C GLU A 158 10.35 0.35 12.46
N GLU A 159 9.47 -0.66 12.48
CA GLU A 159 9.90 -2.05 12.56
C GLU A 159 10.54 -2.54 11.27
N LEU A 160 9.97 -2.19 10.12
CA LEU A 160 10.60 -2.52 8.84
C LEU A 160 11.98 -1.83 8.68
N ALA A 161 12.12 -0.60 9.18
CA ALA A 161 13.40 0.11 9.20
C ALA A 161 14.41 -0.55 10.15
N SER A 162 13.97 -0.98 11.33
CA SER A 162 14.81 -1.65 12.33
C SER A 162 15.31 -3.01 11.83
N LEU A 163 14.43 -3.80 11.22
CA LEU A 163 14.79 -5.04 10.54
C LEU A 163 15.88 -4.81 9.48
N CYS A 164 15.72 -3.80 8.62
CA CYS A 164 16.74 -3.49 7.62
C CYS A 164 18.07 -3.03 8.21
N LYS A 165 18.04 -2.26 9.29
CA LYS A 165 19.26 -1.85 10.01
C LYS A 165 19.99 -3.07 10.57
N ASP A 166 19.26 -4.02 11.12
CA ASP A 166 19.82 -5.28 11.61
C ASP A 166 20.41 -6.14 10.50
N ILE A 167 19.71 -6.27 9.36
CA ILE A 167 20.22 -6.98 8.18
C ILE A 167 21.54 -6.35 7.71
N LYS A 168 21.58 -5.01 7.59
CA LYS A 168 22.81 -4.28 7.24
C LYS A 168 23.93 -4.50 8.27
N GLY A 169 23.58 -4.59 9.55
CA GLY A 169 24.55 -4.90 10.61
C GLY A 169 25.14 -6.31 10.53
N VAL A 170 24.43 -7.26 9.91
CA VAL A 170 24.89 -8.65 9.78
C VAL A 170 25.60 -8.91 8.44
N VAL A 171 25.11 -8.34 7.34
CA VAL A 171 25.61 -8.64 5.99
C VAL A 171 26.58 -7.56 5.47
N GLY A 172 26.60 -6.38 6.07
CA GLY A 172 27.28 -5.19 5.55
C GLY A 172 26.35 -4.31 4.71
N GLU A 173 26.78 -3.10 4.38
CA GLU A 173 26.07 -2.28 3.39
C GLU A 173 26.18 -2.97 2.03
N GLY A 174 25.07 -3.53 1.54
CA GLY A 174 24.99 -4.00 0.16
C GLY A 174 25.31 -2.85 -0.77
N GLU A 175 26.25 -3.08 -1.70
CA GLU A 175 26.84 -2.07 -2.58
C GLU A 175 25.75 -1.20 -3.25
N ASP A 176 25.92 0.12 -3.11
CA ASP A 176 25.14 1.13 -3.81
C ASP A 176 25.48 1.09 -5.31
N GLU A 177 24.60 0.52 -6.13
CA GLU A 177 24.57 0.79 -7.58
C GLU A 177 23.31 1.58 -7.99
#